data_AF-A0A8S9ZZ24-F1
#
_entry.id   AF-A0A8S9ZZ24-F1
#
_cell.length_a   1.000
_cell.length_b   1.000
_cell.length_c   1.000
_cell.angle_alpha   90.00
_cell.angle_beta   90.00
_cell.angle_gamma   90.00
#
_symmetry.space_group_name_H-M   'P 1'
#
loop_
_entity.id
_entity.type
_entity.pdbx_description
1 polymer ?
#
loop_
_entity_poly.entity_id
_entity_poly.type
_entity_poly.pdbx_seq_one_letter_code
_entity_poly.pdbx_strand_id
1 'polypeptide(L)'
;MDNSTSQIQDQTGCDHFLEKSREIGLLLSSFPNGKVPESFLGDALNNMVDQWNGLLSQVITEVDQTQPIPEHIKETAEFAVKGFRDACLGMNGELTRISINWQIKNSDDMIKQELVGYKNSTKRQQNLLEKIKQRIDEEIDISLHDSFE
;
A
#
# COMPACT_ATOMS: atom_id res chain seq x y z
N MET A 1 30.15 -27.32 -10.76
CA MET A 1 28.68 -27.48 -10.83
C MET A 1 28.17 -26.88 -9.55
N ASP A 2 27.42 -25.78 -9.62
CA ASP A 2 26.54 -25.21 -8.58
C ASP A 2 26.21 -23.78 -9.01
N ASN A 3 25.27 -23.66 -9.96
CA ASN A 3 24.74 -22.37 -10.43
C ASN A 3 23.20 -22.42 -10.55
N SER A 4 22.55 -23.20 -9.69
CA SER A 4 21.11 -23.50 -9.78
C SER A 4 20.28 -22.82 -8.68
N THR A 5 20.89 -22.16 -7.71
CA THR A 5 20.19 -21.62 -6.53
C THR A 5 19.67 -20.18 -6.72
N SER A 6 20.14 -19.46 -7.74
CA SER A 6 19.76 -18.05 -7.98
C SER A 6 18.57 -17.86 -8.93
N GLN A 7 17.99 -18.91 -9.52
CA GLN A 7 16.85 -18.78 -10.45
C GLN A 7 15.48 -19.15 -9.85
N ILE A 8 15.42 -19.68 -8.62
CA ILE A 8 14.18 -20.20 -8.03
C ILE A 8 13.36 -19.10 -7.31
N GLN A 9 13.98 -17.98 -6.93
CA GLN A 9 13.29 -16.89 -6.20
C GLN A 9 12.53 -15.90 -7.10
N ASP A 10 12.85 -15.79 -8.40
CA ASP A 10 12.14 -14.91 -9.33
C ASP A 10 10.92 -15.56 -9.99
N GLN A 11 10.90 -16.90 -10.10
CA GLN A 11 9.77 -17.63 -10.69
C GLN A 11 8.54 -17.63 -9.79
N THR A 12 8.72 -17.74 -8.47
CA THR A 12 7.63 -17.79 -7.49
C THR A 12 6.79 -16.51 -7.43
N GLY A 13 7.40 -15.34 -7.68
CA GLY A 13 6.67 -14.07 -7.74
C GLY A 13 5.81 -13.92 -9.01
N CYS A 14 6.34 -14.34 -10.16
CA CYS A 14 5.64 -14.31 -11.44
C CYS A 14 4.44 -15.27 -11.45
N ASP A 15 4.64 -16.49 -10.92
CA ASP A 15 3.60 -17.52 -10.84
C ASP A 15 2.44 -17.10 -9.93
N HIS A 16 2.74 -16.48 -8.78
CA HIS A 16 1.72 -15.98 -7.85
C HIS A 16 0.89 -14.82 -8.44
N PHE A 17 1.52 -13.90 -9.18
CA PHE A 17 0.80 -12.82 -9.87
C PHE A 17 -0.15 -13.37 -10.95
N LEU A 18 0.33 -14.33 -11.75
CA LEU A 18 -0.48 -14.98 -12.79
C LEU A 18 -1.66 -15.76 -12.19
N GLU A 19 -1.45 -16.41 -11.05
CA GLU A 19 -2.51 -17.10 -10.31
C GLU A 19 -3.58 -16.11 -9.80
N LYS A 20 -3.18 -15.01 -9.15
CA LYS A 20 -4.11 -13.98 -8.67
C LYS A 20 -4.87 -13.31 -9.82
N SER A 21 -4.20 -13.04 -10.94
CA SER A 21 -4.83 -12.50 -12.15
C SER A 21 -5.91 -13.44 -12.69
N ARG A 22 -5.63 -14.76 -12.69
CA ARG A 22 -6.61 -15.78 -13.10
C ARG A 22 -7.80 -15.83 -12.16
N GLU A 23 -7.58 -15.79 -10.85
CA GLU A 23 -8.66 -15.75 -9.85
C GLU A 23 -9.59 -14.54 -10.06
N ILE A 24 -9.01 -13.36 -10.30
CA ILE A 24 -9.77 -12.14 -10.60
C ILE A 24 -10.56 -12.31 -11.90
N GLY A 25 -9.95 -12.86 -12.96
CA GLY A 25 -10.64 -13.13 -14.22
C GLY A 25 -11.84 -14.07 -14.04
N LEU A 26 -11.68 -15.14 -13.25
CA LEU A 26 -12.78 -16.06 -12.92
C LEU A 26 -13.89 -15.35 -12.13
N LEU A 27 -13.53 -14.54 -11.13
CA LEU A 27 -14.50 -13.76 -10.36
C LEU A 27 -15.28 -12.82 -11.26
N LEU A 28 -14.60 -12.07 -12.14
CA LEU A 28 -15.26 -11.17 -13.08
C LEU A 28 -16.21 -11.92 -14.04
N SER A 29 -15.80 -13.10 -14.50
CA SER A 29 -16.64 -13.96 -15.34
C SER A 29 -17.85 -14.56 -14.62
N SER A 30 -17.82 -14.61 -13.28
CA SER A 30 -18.93 -15.13 -12.47
C SER A 30 -20.10 -14.16 -12.36
N PHE A 31 -19.91 -12.88 -12.71
CA PHE A 31 -20.98 -11.89 -12.66
C PHE A 31 -21.96 -12.05 -13.83
N PRO A 32 -23.28 -12.11 -13.59
CA PRO A 32 -24.27 -12.26 -14.64
C PRO A 32 -24.19 -11.07 -15.61
N ASN A 33 -24.08 -11.37 -16.91
CA ASN A 33 -23.91 -10.40 -17.99
C ASN A 33 -22.64 -9.53 -17.89
N GLY A 34 -21.62 -9.95 -17.14
CA GLY A 34 -20.37 -9.19 -16.95
C GLY A 34 -20.55 -7.88 -16.17
N LYS A 35 -21.70 -7.70 -15.50
CA LYS A 35 -21.97 -6.50 -14.71
C LYS A 35 -21.60 -6.72 -13.24
N VAL A 36 -20.59 -6.00 -12.79
CA VAL A 36 -20.25 -5.93 -11.37
C VAL A 36 -21.42 -5.27 -10.62
N PRO A 37 -21.87 -5.83 -9.48
CA PRO A 37 -22.92 -5.23 -8.67
C PRO A 37 -22.56 -3.81 -8.22
N GLU A 38 -23.58 -2.96 -8.08
CA GLU A 38 -23.42 -1.66 -7.42
C GLU A 38 -22.90 -1.87 -5.99
N SER A 39 -21.96 -1.01 -5.59
CA SER A 39 -21.35 -1.07 -4.27
C SER A 39 -20.94 0.33 -3.83
N PHE A 40 -20.95 0.57 -2.52
CA PHE A 40 -20.50 1.84 -1.95
C PHE A 40 -19.06 2.19 -2.36
N LEU A 41 -18.18 1.18 -2.52
CA LEU A 41 -16.84 1.40 -3.05
C LEU A 41 -16.87 1.82 -4.53
N GLY A 42 -17.72 1.18 -5.34
CA GLY A 42 -17.93 1.55 -6.74
C GLY A 42 -18.42 2.98 -6.88
N ASP A 43 -19.39 3.39 -6.06
CA ASP A 43 -19.92 4.76 -6.06
C ASP A 43 -18.84 5.78 -5.63
N ALA A 44 -18.08 5.46 -4.58
CA ALA A 44 -16.99 6.32 -4.12
C ALA A 44 -15.87 6.44 -5.17
N LEU A 45 -15.56 5.36 -5.88
CA LEU A 45 -14.59 5.35 -6.98
C LEU A 45 -15.08 6.17 -8.17
N ASN A 46 -16.35 6.00 -8.57
CA ASN A 46 -16.96 6.79 -9.64
C ASN A 46 -16.92 8.27 -9.30
N ASN A 47 -17.30 8.65 -8.07
CA ASN A 47 -17.21 10.04 -7.61
C ASN A 47 -15.76 10.57 -7.65
N MET A 48 -14.76 9.77 -7.25
CA MET A 48 -13.35 10.15 -7.37
C MET A 48 -12.94 10.41 -8.83
N VAL A 49 -13.36 9.54 -9.75
CA VAL A 49 -13.09 9.70 -11.18
C VAL A 49 -13.80 10.94 -11.76
N ASP A 50 -15.03 11.20 -11.34
CA ASP A 50 -15.78 12.40 -11.76
C ASP A 50 -15.09 13.68 -11.27
N GLN A 51 -14.63 13.72 -10.01
CA GLN A 51 -13.86 14.86 -9.49
C GLN A 51 -12.50 15.02 -10.18
N TRP A 52 -11.84 13.90 -10.52
CA TRP A 52 -10.60 13.93 -11.30
C TRP A 52 -10.81 14.50 -12.71
N ASN A 53 -11.85 14.04 -13.41
CA ASN A 53 -12.21 14.55 -14.73
C ASN A 53 -12.61 16.03 -14.66
N GLY A 54 -13.34 16.43 -13.62
CA GLY A 54 -13.68 17.82 -13.36
C GLY A 54 -12.44 18.70 -13.16
N LEU A 55 -11.48 18.24 -12.35
CA LEU A 55 -10.19 18.92 -12.15
C LEU A 55 -9.43 19.06 -13.48
N LEU A 56 -9.30 17.98 -14.24
CA LEU A 56 -8.61 18.01 -15.53
C LEU A 56 -9.32 18.94 -16.52
N SER A 57 -10.65 18.92 -16.59
CA SER A 57 -11.41 19.83 -17.44
C SER A 57 -11.09 21.28 -17.09
N GLN A 58 -11.01 21.63 -15.81
CA GLN A 58 -10.73 23.01 -15.39
C GLN A 58 -9.27 23.44 -15.62
N VAL A 59 -8.32 22.49 -15.64
CA VAL A 59 -6.90 22.77 -15.92
C VAL A 59 -6.61 22.83 -17.43
N ILE A 60 -7.30 22.03 -18.25
CA ILE A 60 -7.03 21.87 -19.68
C ILE A 60 -7.86 22.81 -20.56
N THR A 61 -9.03 23.25 -20.09
CA THR A 61 -9.89 24.12 -20.90
C THR A 61 -9.19 25.46 -21.17
N GLU A 62 -8.95 25.75 -22.44
CA GLU A 62 -8.50 27.08 -22.87
C GLU A 62 -9.56 28.10 -22.47
N VAL A 63 -9.12 29.18 -21.80
CA VAL A 63 -10.06 30.21 -21.39
C VAL A 63 -10.50 31.00 -22.61
N ASP A 64 -11.71 30.70 -23.09
CA ASP A 64 -12.31 31.45 -24.18
C ASP A 64 -12.75 32.85 -23.68
N GLN A 65 -12.10 33.86 -24.27
CA GLN A 65 -12.58 35.23 -24.50
C GLN A 65 -12.69 36.23 -23.36
N THR A 66 -12.48 35.87 -22.09
CA THR A 66 -12.18 36.87 -21.05
C THR A 66 -11.09 36.34 -20.14
N GLN A 67 -9.95 37.02 -20.05
CA GLN A 67 -8.90 36.67 -19.09
C GLN A 67 -9.53 36.58 -17.70
N PRO A 68 -9.59 35.38 -17.08
CA PRO A 68 -10.10 35.26 -15.75
C PRO A 68 -9.13 35.98 -14.82
N ILE A 69 -9.68 36.78 -13.91
CA ILE A 69 -8.89 37.48 -12.90
C ILE A 69 -8.15 36.40 -12.06
N PRO A 70 -6.87 36.59 -11.68
CA PRO A 70 -6.10 35.58 -10.96
C PRO A 70 -6.81 34.95 -9.75
N GLU A 71 -7.64 35.71 -9.04
CA GLU A 71 -8.45 35.23 -7.92
C GLU A 71 -9.45 34.14 -8.35
N HIS A 72 -10.09 34.26 -9.51
CA HIS A 72 -11.03 33.25 -10.02
C HIS A 72 -10.33 31.96 -10.44
N ILE A 73 -9.13 32.06 -11.01
CA ILE A 73 -8.30 30.89 -11.34
C ILE A 73 -7.91 30.16 -10.06
N LYS A 74 -7.47 30.91 -9.05
CA LYS A 74 -7.10 30.37 -7.75
C LYS A 74 -8.27 29.69 -7.05
N GLU A 75 -9.43 30.36 -6.98
CA GLU A 75 -10.64 29.81 -6.36
C GLU A 75 -11.08 28.53 -7.06
N THR A 76 -11.13 28.53 -8.39
CA THR A 76 -11.48 27.35 -9.19
C THR A 76 -10.52 26.19 -8.90
N ALA A 77 -9.21 26.44 -8.89
CA ALA A 77 -8.21 25.43 -8.57
C ALA A 77 -8.36 24.90 -7.14
N GLU A 78 -8.61 25.76 -6.15
CA GLU A 78 -8.83 25.35 -4.76
C GLU A 78 -10.06 24.47 -4.61
N PHE A 79 -11.18 24.84 -5.23
CA PHE A 79 -12.40 24.02 -5.22
C PHE A 79 -12.20 22.67 -5.90
N ALA A 80 -11.53 22.63 -7.03
CA ALA A 80 -11.26 21.41 -7.78
C ALA A 80 -10.36 20.44 -7.00
N VAL A 81 -9.26 20.95 -6.46
CA VAL A 81 -8.31 20.16 -5.65
C VAL A 81 -8.99 19.66 -4.38
N LYS A 82 -9.80 20.51 -3.73
CA LYS A 82 -10.56 20.11 -2.54
C LYS A 82 -11.58 19.02 -2.87
N GLY A 83 -12.36 19.18 -3.95
CA GLY A 83 -13.33 18.18 -4.40
C GLY A 83 -12.69 16.83 -4.69
N PHE A 84 -11.57 16.82 -5.42
CA PHE A 84 -10.82 15.60 -5.69
C PHE A 84 -10.26 14.97 -4.41
N ARG A 85 -9.67 15.77 -3.52
CA ARG A 85 -9.17 15.30 -2.22
C ARG A 85 -10.28 14.66 -1.38
N ASP A 86 -11.43 15.31 -1.28
CA ASP A 86 -12.54 14.82 -0.46
C ASP A 86 -13.11 13.51 -1.05
N ALA A 87 -13.15 13.37 -2.38
CA ALA A 87 -13.54 12.11 -3.02
C ALA A 87 -12.52 10.98 -2.80
N CYS A 88 -11.21 11.27 -2.84
CA CYS A 88 -10.17 10.31 -2.46
C CYS A 88 -10.31 9.84 -1.01
N LEU A 89 -10.64 10.74 -0.10
CA LEU A 89 -10.91 10.38 1.30
C LEU A 89 -12.14 9.48 1.43
N GLY A 90 -13.21 9.76 0.68
CA GLY A 90 -14.39 8.91 0.62
C GLY A 90 -14.08 7.49 0.15
N MET A 91 -13.35 7.35 -0.97
CA MET A 91 -12.91 6.05 -1.48
C MET A 91 -12.03 5.30 -0.48
N ASN A 92 -11.07 5.99 0.15
CA ASN A 92 -10.22 5.39 1.18
C ASN A 92 -11.01 4.93 2.40
N GLY A 93 -12.07 5.67 2.79
CA GLY A 93 -12.98 5.27 3.85
C GLY A 93 -13.66 3.93 3.55
N GLU A 94 -14.16 3.75 2.33
CA GLU A 94 -14.78 2.49 1.91
C GLU A 94 -13.77 1.33 1.82
N LEU A 95 -12.56 1.57 1.30
CA LEU A 95 -11.49 0.56 1.30
C LEU A 95 -11.12 0.14 2.72
N THR A 96 -11.02 1.10 3.64
CA THR A 96 -10.74 0.83 5.06
C THR A 96 -11.84 -0.01 5.68
N ARG A 97 -13.11 0.34 5.42
CA ARG A 97 -14.27 -0.42 5.90
C ARG A 97 -14.27 -1.86 5.38
N ILE A 98 -13.98 -2.07 4.09
CA ILE A 98 -13.88 -3.40 3.48
C ILE A 98 -12.72 -4.17 4.09
N SER A 99 -11.55 -3.54 4.25
CA SER A 99 -10.37 -4.15 4.88
C SER A 99 -10.69 -4.65 6.28
N ILE A 100 -11.28 -3.81 7.14
CA ILE A 100 -11.67 -4.19 8.50
C ILE A 100 -12.68 -5.35 8.49
N ASN A 101 -13.70 -5.28 7.63
CA ASN A 101 -14.68 -6.37 7.50
C ASN A 101 -14.03 -7.69 7.06
N TRP A 102 -13.04 -7.62 6.16
CA TRP A 102 -12.29 -8.80 5.74
C TRP A 102 -11.44 -9.34 6.89
N GLN A 103 -10.75 -8.48 7.64
CA GLN A 103 -9.96 -8.88 8.81
C GLN A 103 -10.81 -9.59 9.88
N ILE A 104 -12.00 -9.06 10.17
CA ILE A 104 -12.94 -9.66 11.12
C ILE A 104 -13.38 -11.06 10.66
N LYS A 105 -13.64 -11.23 9.36
CA LYS A 105 -14.06 -12.52 8.78
C LYS A 105 -12.93 -13.54 8.66
N ASN A 106 -11.68 -13.09 8.60
CA ASN A 106 -10.50 -13.91 8.37
C ASN A 106 -9.52 -13.76 9.54
N SER A 107 -10.04 -13.85 10.77
CA SER A 107 -9.25 -13.67 12.00
C SER A 107 -8.06 -14.60 12.08
N ASP A 108 -8.19 -15.85 11.63
CA ASP A 108 -7.12 -16.84 11.68
C ASP A 108 -5.93 -16.44 10.79
N ASP A 109 -6.22 -15.87 9.61
CA ASP A 109 -5.17 -15.38 8.71
C ASP A 109 -4.52 -14.10 9.26
N MET A 110 -5.27 -13.27 10.00
CA MET A 110 -4.72 -12.14 10.73
C MET A 110 -3.77 -12.58 11.85
N ILE A 111 -4.18 -13.56 12.66
CA ILE A 111 -3.33 -14.13 13.70
C ILE A 111 -2.05 -14.71 13.10
N LYS A 112 -2.13 -15.43 11.96
CA LYS A 112 -0.94 -15.94 11.26
C LYS A 112 -0.01 -14.81 10.81
N GLN A 113 -0.55 -13.74 10.22
CA GLN A 113 0.25 -12.59 9.80
C GLN A 113 0.90 -11.87 10.99
N GLU A 114 0.17 -11.68 12.09
CA GLU A 114 0.71 -11.09 13.32
C GLU A 114 1.82 -11.95 13.92
N LEU A 115 1.65 -13.27 13.97
CA LEU A 115 2.68 -14.20 14.43
C LEU A 115 3.97 -14.11 13.59
N VAL A 116 3.85 -13.98 12.27
CA VAL A 116 5.00 -13.74 11.39
C VAL A 116 5.67 -12.40 11.73
N GLY A 117 4.88 -11.35 11.96
CA GLY A 117 5.36 -10.04 12.40
C GLY A 117 6.14 -10.11 13.72
N TYR A 118 5.59 -10.80 14.72
CA TYR A 118 6.24 -11.03 16.00
C TYR A 118 7.53 -11.82 15.84
N LYS A 119 7.52 -12.91 15.06
CA LYS A 119 8.72 -13.70 14.78
C LYS A 119 9.84 -12.87 14.15
N ASN A 120 9.49 -12.00 13.19
CA ASN A 120 10.46 -11.10 12.56
C ASN A 120 11.00 -10.06 13.56
N SER A 121 10.15 -9.51 14.43
CA SER A 121 10.56 -8.58 15.48
C SER A 121 11.49 -9.24 16.51
N THR A 122 11.17 -10.46 16.96
CA THR A 122 12.01 -11.25 17.86
C THR A 122 13.36 -11.53 17.23
N LYS A 123 13.40 -11.94 15.95
CA LYS A 123 14.67 -12.15 15.23
C LYS A 123 15.51 -10.87 15.18
N ARG A 124 14.89 -9.72 14.92
CA ARG A 124 15.57 -8.43 14.95
C ARG A 124 16.14 -8.12 16.33
N GLN A 125 15.37 -8.35 17.39
CA GLN A 125 15.81 -8.12 18.77
C GLN A 125 16.97 -9.04 19.15
N GLN A 126 16.92 -10.32 18.79
CA GLN A 126 18.02 -11.27 18.98
C GLN A 126 19.30 -10.79 18.32
N ASN A 127 19.21 -10.31 17.07
CA ASN A 127 20.37 -9.75 16.37
C ASN A 127 20.95 -8.51 17.07
N LEU A 128 20.10 -7.67 17.67
CA LEU A 128 20.56 -6.50 18.42
C LEU A 128 21.26 -6.91 19.72
N LEU A 129 20.71 -7.89 20.44
CA LEU A 129 21.33 -8.42 21.65
C LEU A 129 22.69 -9.07 21.36
N GLU A 130 22.80 -9.82 20.27
CA GLU A 130 24.07 -10.44 19.86
C GLU A 130 25.14 -9.38 19.56
N LYS A 131 24.76 -8.30 18.86
CA LYS A 131 25.66 -7.17 18.61
C LYS A 131 26.12 -6.46 19.89
N ILE A 132 25.22 -6.32 20.88
CA ILE A 132 25.57 -5.71 22.16
C ILE A 132 26.52 -6.62 22.94
N LYS A 133 26.26 -7.93 22.96
CA LYS A 133 27.13 -8.91 23.61
C LYS A 133 28.54 -8.86 23.03
N GLN A 134 28.67 -8.88 21.70
CA GLN A 134 29.98 -8.78 21.03
C GLN A 134 30.76 -7.53 21.46
N ARG A 135 30.10 -6.37 21.54
CA ARG A 135 30.76 -5.15 22.02
C ARG A 135 31.21 -5.22 23.47
N ILE A 136 30.42 -5.85 24.34
CA ILE A 136 30.79 -6.03 25.75
C ILE A 136 32.00 -6.97 25.85
N ASP A 137 31.99 -8.07 25.10
CA ASP A 137 33.11 -9.02 25.07
C ASP A 137 34.40 -8.33 24.56
N GLU A 138 34.31 -7.52 23.49
CA GLU A 138 35.42 -6.69 23.00
C GLU A 138 35.95 -5.71 24.04
N GLU A 139 35.06 -5.02 24.77
CA GLU A 139 35.45 -4.04 25.80
C GLU A 139 36.11 -4.72 27.01
N ILE A 140 35.63 -5.91 27.41
CA ILE A 140 36.24 -6.70 28.48
C ILE A 140 37.65 -7.14 28.07
N ASP A 141 37.82 -7.62 26.83
CA ASP A 141 39.13 -8.03 26.31
C ASP A 141 40.13 -6.86 26.27
N ILE A 142 39.67 -5.66 25.87
CA ILE A 142 40.49 -4.43 25.90
C ILE A 142 40.87 -4.08 27.35
N SER A 143 39.89 -4.06 28.27
CA SER A 143 40.14 -3.72 29.67
C SER A 143 41.08 -4.72 30.37
N LEU A 144 41.04 -6.00 29.99
CA LEU A 144 41.98 -6.99 30.48
C LEU A 144 43.39 -6.73 29.93
N HIS A 145 43.52 -6.37 28.65
CA HIS A 145 44.82 -6.07 28.05
C HIS A 145 45.50 -4.86 28.71
N ASP A 146 44.75 -3.78 28.97
CA ASP A 146 45.24 -2.57 29.65
C ASP A 146 45.64 -2.80 31.12
N SER A 147 45.20 -3.91 31.73
CA SER A 147 45.53 -4.25 33.13
C SER A 147 46.85 -5.02 33.30
N PHE A 148 47.46 -5.50 32.20
CA PHE A 148 48.69 -6.29 32.20
C PHE A 148 49.92 -5.54 31.64
N GLU A 149 49.78 -4.29 31.21
CA GLU A 149 50.88 -3.34 30.93
C GLU A 149 51.15 -2.41 32.13
#